data_AF-A0A7Y5G439-F1
#
_entry.id   AF-A0A7Y5G439-F1
#
_cell.length_a   1.000
_cell.length_b   1.000
_cell.length_c   1.000
_cell.angle_alpha   90.00
_cell.angle_beta   90.00
_cell.angle_gamma   90.00
#
_symmetry.space_group_name_H-M   'P 1'
#
loop_
_entity.id
_entity.type
_entity.pdbx_description
1 polymer ?
#
loop_
_entity_poly.entity_id
_entity_poly.type
_entity_poly.pdbx_seq_one_letter_code
_entity_poly.pdbx_strand_id
1 'polypeptide(L)' 'MHCKFLSCIHLWLATILLCVSAPTLSQTNGTWFTRAPLPTPRQEIPHAVLQGKIYVPGGLR' A
#
# COMPACT_ATOMS: atom_id res chain seq x y z
N MET A 1 27.54 -28.28 28.32
CA MET A 1 27.31 -26.83 28.55
C MET A 1 27.47 -25.99 27.28
N HIS A 2 28.45 -26.27 26.40
CA HIS A 2 28.77 -25.47 25.20
C HIS A 2 27.70 -25.49 24.08
N CYS A 3 27.01 -26.62 23.85
CA CYS A 3 26.04 -26.75 22.74
C CYS A 3 24.70 -26.04 22.93
N LYS A 4 24.31 -25.69 24.18
CA LYS A 4 23.05 -24.98 24.44
C LYS A 4 23.15 -23.49 24.10
N PHE A 5 24.33 -22.90 24.28
CA PHE A 5 24.61 -21.48 24.00
C PHE A 5 24.54 -21.16 22.51
N LEU A 6 25.11 -22.02 21.67
CA LEU A 6 25.13 -21.86 20.22
C LEU A 6 23.72 -21.95 19.59
N SER A 7 22.85 -22.77 20.18
CA SER A 7 21.44 -22.90 19.79
C SER A 7 20.61 -21.65 20.11
N CYS A 8 20.82 -21.05 21.29
CA CYS A 8 20.17 -19.78 21.65
C CYS A 8 20.60 -18.62 20.74
N ILE A 9 21.87 -18.57 20.33
CA ILE A 9 22.38 -17.55 19.40
C ILE A 9 21.75 -17.70 18.02
N HIS A 10 21.60 -18.93 17.51
CA HIS A 10 20.92 -19.16 16.23
C HIS A 10 19.42 -18.79 16.30
N LEU A 11 18.74 -19.13 17.41
CA LEU A 11 17.35 -18.71 17.61
C LEU A 11 17.22 -17.19 17.67
N TRP A 12 18.15 -16.50 18.34
CA TRP A 12 18.17 -15.05 18.48
C TRP A 12 18.47 -14.34 17.16
N LEU A 13 19.43 -14.84 16.38
CA LEU A 13 19.73 -14.33 15.04
C LEU A 13 18.58 -14.57 14.06
N ALA A 14 17.93 -15.74 14.12
CA ALA A 14 16.78 -16.05 13.26
C ALA A 14 15.57 -15.15 13.58
N THR A 15 15.35 -14.83 14.85
CA THR A 15 14.27 -13.90 15.24
C THR A 15 14.57 -12.46 14.81
N ILE A 16 15.83 -12.00 14.92
CA ILE A 16 16.22 -10.68 14.41
C ILE A 16 16.04 -10.60 12.89
N LEU A 17 16.44 -11.65 12.16
CA LEU A 17 16.31 -11.70 10.70
C LEU A 17 14.84 -11.63 10.26
N LEU A 18 13.92 -12.30 10.98
CA LEU A 18 12.49 -12.21 10.71
C LEU A 18 11.96 -10.77 10.90
N CYS A 19 12.35 -10.08 11.96
CA CYS A 19 11.89 -8.72 12.25
C CYS A 19 12.33 -7.69 11.19
N VAL A 20 13.51 -7.85 10.59
CA VAL A 20 14.05 -6.92 9.57
C VAL A 20 13.29 -7.04 8.23
N SER A 21 12.66 -8.17 7.96
CA SER A 21 11.95 -8.43 6.69
C SER A 21 10.52 -7.88 6.62
N ALA A 22 10.09 -7.10 7.60
CA ALA A 22 8.76 -6.49 7.58
C ALA A 22 8.57 -5.68 6.29
N PRO A 23 7.52 -5.93 5.48
CA PRO A 23 7.28 -5.16 4.29
C PRO A 23 6.97 -3.72 4.71
N THR A 24 7.86 -2.80 4.37
CA THR A 24 7.56 -1.37 4.48
C THR A 24 6.42 -1.06 3.53
N LEU A 25 5.27 -0.64 4.05
CA LEU A 25 4.23 0.02 3.26
C LEU A 25 4.78 1.39 2.83
N SER A 26 5.64 1.37 1.82
CA SER A 26 6.20 2.58 1.23
C SER A 26 5.09 3.25 0.44
N GLN A 27 4.41 4.20 1.08
CA GLN A 27 3.50 5.08 0.39
C GLN A 27 4.35 6.07 -0.39
N THR A 28 4.47 5.87 -1.71
CA THR A 28 5.11 6.85 -2.59
C THR A 28 4.49 8.22 -2.32
N ASN A 29 5.32 9.25 -2.11
CA ASN A 29 4.85 10.61 -1.90
C ASN A 29 4.30 11.17 -3.22
N GLY A 30 3.04 10.88 -3.50
CA GLY A 30 2.32 11.48 -4.62
C GLY A 30 1.98 12.94 -4.30
N THR A 31 2.05 13.80 -5.31
CA THR A 31 1.57 15.17 -5.20
C THR A 31 0.16 15.28 -5.77
N TRP A 32 -0.65 16.14 -5.15
CA TRP A 32 -1.97 16.47 -5.69
C TRP A 32 -1.84 17.56 -6.76
N PHE A 33 -2.57 17.38 -7.85
CA PHE A 33 -2.72 18.41 -8.88
C PHE A 33 -4.15 18.40 -9.41
N THR A 34 -4.64 19.58 -9.79
CA THR A 34 -5.99 19.74 -10.33
C THR A 34 -6.03 19.27 -11.79
N ARG A 35 -7.01 18.43 -12.12
CA ARG A 35 -7.35 18.06 -13.51
C ARG A 35 -8.56 18.83 -13.99
N ALA A 36 -8.86 18.72 -15.29
CA ALA A 36 -10.07 19.26 -15.87
C ALA A 36 -11.31 18.80 -15.07
N PRO A 37 -12.23 19.72 -14.74
CA PRO A 37 -13.41 19.37 -13.95
C PRO A 37 -14.35 18.47 -14.76
N LEU A 38 -15.20 17.75 -14.04
CA LEU A 38 -16.29 17.02 -14.65
C LEU A 38 -17.34 18.01 -15.23
N PRO A 39 -18.01 17.70 -16.36
CA PRO A 39 -18.97 18.61 -16.97
C PRO A 39 -20.16 18.98 -16.06
N THR A 40 -20.55 18.08 -15.16
CA THR A 40 -21.58 18.33 -14.15
C THR A 40 -21.02 17.95 -12.77
N PRO A 41 -21.22 18.78 -11.72
CA PRO A 41 -20.97 18.39 -10.34
C PRO A 41 -21.74 17.12 -10.00
N ARG A 42 -21.12 16.21 -9.24
CA ARG A 42 -21.79 15.00 -8.76
C ARG A 42 -21.11 14.41 -7.53
N GLN A 43 -21.89 13.69 -6.73
CA GLN A 43 -21.52 13.01 -5.49
C GLN A 43 -21.83 11.51 -5.59
N GLU A 44 -21.35 10.74 -4.60
CA GLU A 44 -21.61 9.28 -4.46
C GLU A 44 -21.32 8.49 -5.74
N ILE A 45 -20.17 8.78 -6.36
CA ILE A 45 -19.92 8.34 -7.73
C ILE A 45 -19.16 7.01 -7.77
N PRO A 46 -19.70 5.95 -8.41
CA PRO A 46 -18.91 4.77 -8.73
C PRO A 46 -17.87 5.11 -9.83
N HIS A 47 -16.72 4.44 -9.81
CA HIS A 47 -15.67 4.64 -10.80
C HIS A 47 -14.94 3.33 -11.13
N ALA A 48 -14.40 3.24 -12.34
CA ALA A 48 -13.61 2.10 -12.80
C ALA A 48 -12.49 2.55 -13.75
N VAL A 49 -11.39 1.79 -13.77
CA VAL A 49 -10.31 1.96 -14.75
C VAL A 49 -10.46 0.92 -15.85
N LEU A 50 -10.56 1.37 -17.10
CA LEU A 50 -10.63 0.50 -18.28
C LEU A 50 -9.73 1.09 -19.37
N GLN A 51 -8.81 0.27 -19.91
CA GLN A 51 -7.87 0.69 -20.96
C GLN A 51 -7.10 1.99 -20.62
N GLY A 52 -6.65 2.12 -19.37
CA GLY A 52 -5.89 3.29 -18.91
C GLY A 52 -6.72 4.57 -18.73
N LYS A 53 -8.04 4.50 -18.85
CA LYS A 53 -8.95 5.64 -18.65
C LYS A 53 -9.84 5.41 -17.42
N ILE A 54 -10.15 6.49 -16.71
CA ILE A 54 -11.07 6.48 -15.58
C ILE A 54 -12.48 6.78 -16.11
N TYR A 55 -13.39 5.83 -15.92
CA TYR A 55 -14.80 5.97 -16.25
C TYR A 55 -15.61 6.13 -14.98
N VAL A 56 -16.60 7.02 -15.05
CA VAL A 56 -17.38 7.43 -13.89
C VAL A 56 -18.87 7.48 -14.27
N PRO A 57 -19.59 6.35 -14.25
CA PRO A 57 -20.99 6.28 -14.63
C PRO A 57 -21.92 6.76 -13.51
N GLY A 58 -22.91 7.60 -13.83
CA GLY A 58 -23.93 8.03 -12.87
C GLY A 58 -23.40 8.96 -11.76
N GLY A 59 -23.98 8.83 -10.56
CA GLY A 59 -23.78 9.71 -9.41
C GLY A 59 -25.01 10.58 -9.10
N LEU A 60 -25.05 11.13 -7.89
CA LEU A 60 -26.07 12.09 -7.47
C LEU A 60 -25.65 13.51 -7.84
N ARG A 61 -26.61 14.38 -8.14
CA ARG A 61 -26.36 15.82 -8.36
C ARG A 61 -26.37 16.59 -7.06
#